data_AF-A0A1V8NRF7-F1
#
_entry.id   AF-A0A1V8NRF7-F1
#
_cell.length_a   1.000
_cell.length_b   1.000
_cell.length_c   1.000
_cell.angle_alpha   90.00
_cell.angle_beta   90.00
_cell.angle_gamma   90.00
#
_symmetry.space_group_name_H-M   'P 1'
#
loop_
_entity.id
_entity.type
_entity.pdbx_description
1 polymer ?
#
loop_
_entity_poly.entity_id
_entity_poly.type
_entity_poly.pdbx_seq_one_letter_code
_entity_poly.pdbx_strand_id
1 'polypeptide(L)'
;LFRTTGNVTVVAGWKALFSDPSPQSVQTLADGDVSSDNADASRLPPLQSGQICPVQGAEEKRLQTKPPVPYNDGTLIAAMTNAASFVTDAALKKVLKENAGIGTEATRAGIIDTLIKRGFMVRDKKVLRSTPTGRDLVNALPAALTSPGLTALWEQLLDEVAAGRVSLDDFMAKQNAWVSQLVSQGKAQPLAMQAPPGPPCPECGGRTVQRQGKNGVFFGCVNYPACRGIAGSGTGGPELKMPKGLKLTLR
;
A
#
# COMPACT_ATOMS: atom_id res chain seq x y z
N LEU A 1 -29.66 17.15 21.61
CA LEU A 1 -30.41 17.00 20.34
C LEU A 1 -30.20 15.56 19.87
N PHE A 2 -31.25 14.75 19.80
CA PHE A 2 -31.16 13.34 19.37
C PHE A 2 -31.56 13.23 17.89
N ARG A 3 -30.82 12.43 17.12
CA ARG A 3 -31.11 12.17 15.70
C ARG A 3 -31.02 10.67 15.47
N THR A 4 -31.99 10.13 14.75
CA THR A 4 -31.94 8.77 14.22
C THR A 4 -32.15 8.81 12.72
N THR A 5 -31.48 7.92 11.99
CA THR A 5 -31.58 7.79 10.53
C THR A 5 -31.64 6.31 10.20
N GLY A 6 -32.66 5.90 9.45
CA GLY A 6 -32.84 4.51 9.03
C GLY A 6 -33.08 4.46 7.53
N ASN A 7 -32.47 3.49 6.86
CA ASN A 7 -32.62 3.25 5.44
C ASN A 7 -33.35 1.92 5.23
N VAL A 8 -34.47 1.94 4.49
CA VAL A 8 -35.24 0.74 4.12
C VAL A 8 -35.17 0.55 2.61
N THR A 9 -34.78 -0.64 2.17
CA THR A 9 -34.86 -1.00 0.75
C THR A 9 -36.32 -1.25 0.38
N VAL A 10 -36.93 -0.35 -0.41
CA VAL A 10 -38.34 -0.47 -0.82
C VAL A 10 -38.50 -1.49 -1.94
N VAL A 11 -37.57 -1.52 -2.89
CA VAL A 11 -37.52 -2.48 -3.99
C VAL A 11 -36.11 -3.03 -4.08
N ALA A 12 -35.96 -4.36 -3.99
CA ALA A 12 -34.65 -5.01 -3.99
C ALA A 12 -33.91 -4.83 -5.33
N GLY A 13 -34.62 -4.88 -6.46
CA GLY A 13 -34.04 -4.75 -7.79
C GLY A 13 -32.90 -5.75 -8.02
N TRP A 14 -31.77 -5.27 -8.55
CA TRP A 14 -30.58 -6.10 -8.80
C TRP A 14 -29.99 -6.75 -7.53
N LYS A 15 -30.27 -6.23 -6.33
CA LYS A 15 -29.81 -6.85 -5.07
C LYS A 15 -30.38 -8.25 -4.86
N ALA A 16 -31.52 -8.56 -5.48
CA ALA A 16 -32.11 -9.90 -5.44
C ALA A 16 -31.20 -10.99 -6.04
N LEU A 17 -30.31 -10.62 -6.98
CA LEU A 17 -29.38 -11.55 -7.63
C LEU A 17 -28.19 -11.95 -6.74
N PHE A 18 -27.91 -11.18 -5.68
CA PHE A 18 -26.78 -11.39 -4.78
C PHE A 18 -27.23 -11.73 -3.34
N SER A 19 -28.54 -11.97 -3.16
CA SER A 19 -29.09 -12.41 -1.89
C SER A 19 -28.93 -13.92 -1.79
N ASP A 20 -27.94 -14.38 -1.03
CA ASP A 20 -27.69 -15.81 -0.82
C ASP A 20 -28.88 -16.43 -0.06
N PRO A 21 -29.49 -17.54 -0.52
CA PRO A 21 -30.57 -18.22 0.21
C PRO A 21 -30.06 -19.05 1.42
N SER A 22 -28.76 -19.01 1.75
CA SER A 22 -28.19 -19.73 2.88
C SER A 22 -28.04 -18.82 4.13
N PRO A 23 -28.29 -19.32 5.36
CA PRO A 23 -28.18 -18.50 6.56
C PRO A 23 -26.75 -18.14 6.98
N GLN A 24 -25.72 -18.46 6.18
CA GLN A 24 -24.31 -18.32 6.57
C GLN A 24 -23.39 -18.08 5.37
N SER A 25 -23.38 -16.88 4.83
CA SER A 25 -22.24 -16.43 4.01
C SER A 25 -22.05 -14.91 4.15
N VAL A 26 -20.89 -14.61 4.71
CA VAL A 26 -20.42 -13.30 5.12
C VAL A 26 -20.19 -12.41 3.89
N GLN A 27 -20.67 -11.17 3.99
CA GLN A 27 -20.27 -10.05 3.15
C GLN A 27 -18.74 -9.94 3.06
N THR A 28 -18.20 -10.19 1.86
CA THR A 28 -16.90 -9.66 1.48
C THR A 28 -16.98 -9.08 0.09
N LEU A 29 -17.38 -7.81 0.00
CA LEU A 29 -16.78 -6.89 -0.96
C LEU A 29 -16.58 -5.54 -0.27
N ALA A 30 -15.41 -4.99 -0.56
CA ALA A 30 -14.81 -3.80 -0.01
C ALA A 30 -15.78 -2.61 0.12
N ASP A 31 -16.07 -2.24 1.35
CA ASP A 31 -16.12 -0.84 1.76
C ASP A 31 -15.71 -0.77 3.24
N GLY A 32 -14.80 0.15 3.53
CA GLY A 32 -14.32 0.39 4.88
C GLY A 32 -15.44 0.92 5.77
N ASP A 33 -15.47 0.39 6.99
CA ASP A 33 -16.31 0.83 8.10
C ASP A 33 -17.81 0.49 7.98
N VAL A 34 -18.12 -0.81 8.15
CA VAL A 34 -19.43 -1.21 8.66
C VAL A 34 -19.20 -1.98 9.94
N SER A 35 -19.23 -1.25 11.06
CA SER A 35 -19.53 -1.84 12.36
C SER A 35 -20.78 -2.71 12.21
N SER A 36 -20.69 -3.97 12.61
CA SER A 36 -21.74 -5.00 12.53
C SER A 36 -22.98 -4.74 13.39
N ASP A 37 -23.22 -3.51 13.83
CA ASP A 37 -24.30 -3.13 14.74
C ASP A 37 -25.53 -2.52 14.01
N ASN A 38 -25.56 -2.51 12.68
CA ASN A 38 -26.57 -1.78 11.91
C ASN A 38 -27.68 -2.62 11.26
N ALA A 39 -27.74 -3.93 11.48
CA ALA A 39 -28.82 -4.76 10.92
C ALA A 39 -30.19 -4.44 11.53
N ASP A 40 -30.24 -4.06 12.82
CA ASP A 40 -31.49 -3.75 13.54
C ASP A 40 -31.93 -2.28 13.44
N ALA A 41 -31.09 -1.38 12.90
CA ALA A 41 -31.41 0.05 12.80
C ALA A 41 -32.17 0.45 11.52
N SER A 42 -32.45 -0.51 10.62
CA SER A 42 -32.96 -0.22 9.27
C SER A 42 -34.41 0.29 9.27
N ARG A 43 -35.28 -0.21 10.16
CA ARG A 43 -36.72 0.10 10.15
C ARG A 43 -37.12 1.00 11.31
N LEU A 44 -37.33 2.27 10.99
CA LEU A 44 -37.88 3.24 11.95
C LEU A 44 -39.41 3.19 11.96
N PRO A 45 -40.05 3.35 13.12
CA PRO A 45 -41.50 3.48 13.20
C PRO A 45 -41.96 4.79 12.52
N PRO A 46 -43.17 4.82 11.95
CA PRO A 46 -43.75 6.06 11.44
C PRO A 46 -44.01 7.02 12.60
N LEU A 47 -43.51 8.26 12.49
CA LEU A 47 -43.68 9.31 13.49
C LEU A 47 -44.23 10.60 12.85
N GLN A 48 -44.94 11.41 13.64
CA GLN A 48 -45.47 12.70 13.22
C GLN A 48 -44.77 13.87 13.94
N SER A 49 -44.71 15.03 13.29
CA SER A 49 -44.14 16.24 13.91
C SER A 49 -44.94 16.63 15.16
N GLY A 50 -44.24 16.86 16.28
CA GLY A 50 -44.86 17.17 17.58
C GLY A 50 -45.31 15.95 18.39
N GLN A 51 -45.12 14.72 17.89
CA GLN A 51 -45.45 13.51 18.63
C GLN A 51 -44.57 13.36 19.89
N ILE A 52 -45.21 13.16 21.03
CA ILE A 52 -44.53 12.94 22.31
C ILE A 52 -44.03 11.48 22.33
N CYS A 53 -42.72 11.30 22.41
CA CYS A 53 -42.08 10.00 22.51
C CYS A 53 -41.50 9.82 23.93
N PRO A 54 -41.99 8.86 24.73
CA PRO A 54 -41.46 8.63 26.07
C PRO A 54 -40.04 8.06 25.99
N VAL A 55 -39.11 8.65 26.74
CA VAL A 55 -37.73 8.14 26.83
C VAL A 55 -37.72 6.91 27.75
N GLN A 56 -37.45 5.74 27.18
CA GLN A 56 -37.39 4.48 27.93
C GLN A 56 -36.08 4.31 28.72
N GLY A 57 -35.01 4.95 28.25
CA GLY A 57 -33.69 4.91 28.89
C GLY A 57 -32.68 5.76 28.13
N ALA A 58 -31.55 6.02 28.77
CA ALA A 58 -30.41 6.67 28.16
C ALA A 58 -29.14 5.87 28.48
N GLU A 59 -28.34 5.61 27.46
CA GLU A 59 -27.05 4.92 27.58
C GLU A 59 -25.93 5.89 27.15
N GLU A 60 -24.94 6.10 28.02
CA GLU A 60 -23.74 6.85 27.66
C GLU A 60 -22.76 5.94 26.90
N LYS A 61 -22.72 6.07 25.57
CA LYS A 61 -21.72 5.37 24.75
C LYS A 61 -20.40 6.14 24.74
N ARG A 62 -19.44 5.69 25.55
CA ARG A 62 -18.05 6.18 25.50
C ARG A 62 -17.31 5.53 24.33
N LEU A 63 -17.12 6.28 23.27
CA LEU A 63 -16.44 5.82 22.06
C LEU A 63 -15.01 6.39 21.99
N GLN A 64 -14.13 5.64 21.32
CA GLN A 64 -12.76 6.05 21.04
C GLN A 64 -12.47 5.89 19.55
N THR A 65 -11.72 6.83 18.98
CA THR A 65 -11.27 6.73 17.58
C THR A 65 -10.32 5.54 17.42
N LYS A 66 -10.49 4.81 16.32
CA LYS A 66 -9.60 3.70 15.96
C LYS A 66 -8.58 4.19 14.93
N PRO A 67 -7.34 3.70 14.96
CA PRO A 67 -6.38 4.00 13.91
C PRO A 67 -6.86 3.44 12.56
N PRO A 68 -6.38 4.00 11.43
CA PRO A 68 -6.71 3.49 10.11
C PRO A 68 -6.39 2.00 9.98
N VAL A 69 -7.27 1.25 9.33
CA VAL A 69 -7.06 -0.17 9.04
C VAL A 69 -5.90 -0.29 8.04
N PRO A 70 -4.88 -1.12 8.31
CA PRO A 70 -3.79 -1.27 7.37
C PRO A 70 -4.23 -2.02 6.11
N TYR A 71 -3.52 -1.78 5.00
CA TYR A 71 -3.86 -2.39 3.72
C TYR A 71 -3.67 -3.90 3.71
N ASN A 72 -4.55 -4.60 3.00
CA ASN A 72 -4.32 -5.91 2.39
C ASN A 72 -4.16 -5.78 0.86
N ASP A 73 -3.86 -6.86 0.14
CA ASP A 73 -3.68 -6.84 -1.32
C ASP A 73 -4.87 -6.17 -2.06
N GLY A 74 -6.11 -6.55 -1.74
CA GLY A 74 -7.31 -6.00 -2.38
C GLY A 74 -7.53 -4.52 -2.08
N THR A 75 -7.40 -4.11 -0.82
CA THR A 75 -7.55 -2.70 -0.42
C THR A 75 -6.42 -1.81 -0.96
N LEU A 76 -5.20 -2.35 -1.13
CA LEU A 76 -4.12 -1.60 -1.77
C LEU A 76 -4.36 -1.46 -3.27
N ILE A 77 -4.84 -2.51 -3.95
CA ILE A 77 -5.25 -2.42 -5.36
C ILE A 77 -6.39 -1.40 -5.53
N ALA A 78 -7.37 -1.40 -4.61
CA ALA A 78 -8.44 -0.39 -4.60
C ALA A 78 -7.88 1.03 -4.38
N ALA A 79 -6.92 1.20 -3.46
CA ALA A 79 -6.25 2.48 -3.26
C ALA A 79 -5.43 2.94 -4.47
N MET A 80 -4.76 2.02 -5.18
CA MET A 80 -4.07 2.31 -6.44
C MET A 80 -5.05 2.74 -7.53
N THR A 81 -6.22 2.12 -7.60
CA THR A 81 -7.30 2.48 -8.53
C THR A 81 -7.88 3.87 -8.19
N ASN A 82 -8.04 4.16 -6.90
CA ASN A 82 -8.56 5.43 -6.40
C ASN A 82 -7.44 6.38 -5.95
N ALA A 83 -6.31 6.38 -6.66
CA ALA A 83 -5.14 7.19 -6.31
C ALA A 83 -5.46 8.71 -6.26
N ALA A 84 -6.49 9.15 -6.99
CA ALA A 84 -6.99 10.52 -6.97
C ALA A 84 -7.39 11.00 -5.57
N SER A 85 -7.86 10.11 -4.69
CA SER A 85 -8.20 10.46 -3.31
C SER A 85 -7.01 10.93 -2.46
N PHE A 86 -5.79 10.58 -2.87
CA PHE A 86 -4.54 10.93 -2.18
C PHE A 86 -3.83 12.17 -2.75
N VAL A 87 -4.40 12.79 -3.78
CA VAL A 87 -3.88 14.05 -4.35
C VAL A 87 -4.73 15.20 -3.81
N THR A 88 -4.19 16.41 -3.74
CA THR A 88 -4.93 17.62 -3.34
C THR A 88 -5.38 18.44 -4.54
N ASP A 89 -4.50 18.59 -5.53
CA ASP A 89 -4.71 19.32 -6.77
C ASP A 89 -5.90 18.77 -7.59
N ALA A 90 -6.82 19.66 -7.98
CA ALA A 90 -8.05 19.28 -8.67
C ALA A 90 -7.82 18.82 -10.12
N ALA A 91 -6.83 19.38 -10.82
CA ALA A 91 -6.50 18.98 -12.19
C ALA A 91 -5.86 17.59 -12.18
N LEU A 92 -4.89 17.35 -11.29
CA LEU A 92 -4.25 16.03 -11.16
C LEU A 92 -5.24 14.94 -10.70
N LYS A 93 -6.19 15.29 -9.81
CA LYS A 93 -7.30 14.41 -9.44
C LYS A 93 -8.13 13.97 -10.62
N LYS A 94 -8.43 14.90 -11.53
CA LYS A 94 -9.24 14.63 -12.71
C LYS A 94 -8.54 13.61 -13.62
N VAL A 95 -7.27 13.85 -13.92
CA VAL A 95 -6.44 12.95 -14.75
C VAL A 95 -6.36 11.55 -14.13
N LEU A 96 -6.12 11.45 -12.82
CA LEU A 96 -6.08 10.13 -12.14
C LEU A 96 -7.43 9.41 -12.16
N LYS A 97 -8.56 10.12 -12.12
CA LYS A 97 -9.88 9.48 -12.23
C LYS A 97 -10.14 8.96 -13.64
N GLU A 98 -9.76 9.73 -14.65
CA GLU A 98 -9.91 9.37 -16.06
C GLU A 98 -9.04 8.16 -16.43
N ASN A 99 -7.83 8.09 -15.87
CA ASN A 99 -6.86 7.01 -16.14
C ASN A 99 -6.92 5.83 -15.15
N ALA A 100 -8.02 5.72 -14.39
CA ALA A 100 -8.26 4.66 -13.41
C ALA A 100 -7.15 4.49 -12.34
N GLY A 101 -6.50 5.58 -11.95
CA GLY A 101 -5.52 5.65 -10.86
C GLY A 101 -4.08 5.44 -11.30
N ILE A 102 -3.29 4.73 -10.49
CA ILE A 102 -1.90 4.39 -10.81
C ILE A 102 -1.78 2.93 -11.25
N GLY A 103 -1.11 2.75 -12.40
CA GLY A 103 -0.96 1.44 -13.04
C GLY A 103 -2.26 0.91 -13.63
N THR A 104 -2.14 0.02 -14.60
CA THR A 104 -3.28 -0.69 -15.22
C THR A 104 -3.69 -1.91 -14.40
N GLU A 105 -4.91 -2.40 -14.58
CA GLU A 105 -5.42 -3.60 -13.90
C GLU A 105 -4.45 -4.79 -13.98
N ALA A 106 -3.81 -4.99 -15.13
CA ALA A 106 -2.84 -6.05 -15.37
C ALA A 106 -1.52 -5.91 -14.59
N THR A 107 -1.17 -4.71 -14.11
CA THR A 107 0.15 -4.43 -13.52
C THR A 107 0.13 -4.35 -11.99
N ARG A 108 -1.01 -4.01 -11.37
CA ARG A 108 -1.09 -3.71 -9.92
C ARG A 108 -0.63 -4.86 -9.04
N ALA A 109 -1.12 -6.07 -9.29
CA ALA A 109 -0.72 -7.26 -8.53
C ALA A 109 0.80 -7.55 -8.67
N GLY A 110 1.33 -7.42 -9.90
CA GLY A 110 2.75 -7.63 -10.18
C GLY A 110 3.67 -6.61 -9.48
N ILE A 111 3.24 -5.35 -9.37
CA ILE A 111 3.97 -4.32 -8.62
C ILE A 111 4.01 -4.64 -7.13
N ILE A 112 2.89 -5.06 -6.53
CA ILE A 112 2.84 -5.46 -5.11
C ILE A 112 3.81 -6.62 -4.85
N ASP A 113 3.79 -7.65 -5.70
CA ASP A 113 4.72 -8.78 -5.57
C ASP A 113 6.18 -8.37 -5.75
N THR A 114 6.47 -7.39 -6.62
CA THR A 114 7.82 -6.86 -6.81
C THR A 114 8.31 -6.13 -5.57
N LEU A 115 7.47 -5.30 -4.94
CA LEU A 115 7.81 -4.61 -3.70
C LEU A 115 8.08 -5.58 -2.55
N ILE A 116 7.35 -6.69 -2.49
CA ILE A 116 7.57 -7.75 -1.50
C ILE A 116 8.85 -8.52 -1.78
N LYS A 117 9.09 -8.93 -3.03
CA LYS A 117 10.33 -9.62 -3.45
C LYS A 117 11.58 -8.79 -3.17
N ARG A 118 11.50 -7.45 -3.33
CA ARG A 118 12.59 -6.51 -3.01
C ARG A 118 12.74 -6.22 -1.51
N GLY A 119 11.85 -6.74 -0.67
CA GLY A 119 11.92 -6.57 0.78
C GLY A 119 11.50 -5.17 1.27
N PHE A 120 10.75 -4.41 0.48
CA PHE A 120 10.20 -3.10 0.90
C PHE A 120 8.89 -3.24 1.66
N MET A 121 8.16 -4.34 1.43
CA MET A 121 6.94 -4.68 2.14
C MET A 121 6.91 -6.18 2.48
N VAL A 122 6.09 -6.55 3.46
CA VAL A 122 5.87 -7.94 3.86
C VAL A 122 4.37 -8.21 4.05
N ARG A 123 3.96 -9.45 3.77
CA ARG A 123 2.64 -9.98 4.13
C ARG A 123 2.71 -10.53 5.55
N ASP A 124 2.15 -9.78 6.49
CA ASP A 124 1.93 -10.19 7.87
C ASP A 124 0.48 -10.69 8.00
N LYS A 125 0.31 -12.01 7.93
CA LYS A 125 -1.01 -12.66 7.79
C LYS A 125 -1.75 -12.14 6.55
N LYS A 126 -2.88 -11.45 6.75
CA LYS A 126 -3.70 -10.86 5.68
C LYS A 126 -3.40 -9.36 5.46
N VAL A 127 -2.36 -8.83 6.08
CA VAL A 127 -2.06 -7.39 6.11
C VAL A 127 -0.69 -7.13 5.47
N LEU A 128 -0.60 -6.09 4.66
CA LEU A 128 0.62 -5.56 4.10
C LEU A 128 1.24 -4.54 5.06
N ARG A 129 2.52 -4.72 5.36
CA ARG A 129 3.30 -3.79 6.19
C ARG A 129 4.57 -3.38 5.46
N SER A 130 4.93 -2.11 5.56
CA SER A 130 6.24 -1.63 5.11
C SER A 130 7.35 -2.19 6.01
N THR A 131 8.50 -2.49 5.42
CA THR A 131 9.71 -2.84 6.17
C THR A 131 10.48 -1.58 6.57
N PRO A 132 11.44 -1.66 7.52
CA PRO A 132 12.34 -0.54 7.81
C PRO A 132 13.03 -0.03 6.54
N THR A 133 13.55 -0.95 5.72
CA THR A 133 14.19 -0.63 4.44
C THR A 133 13.25 0.10 3.47
N GLY A 134 11.97 -0.30 3.38
CA GLY A 134 10.99 0.38 2.56
C GLY A 134 10.71 1.81 3.03
N ARG A 135 10.63 2.02 4.35
CA ARG A 135 10.45 3.36 4.94
C ARG A 135 11.67 4.25 4.73
N ASP A 136 12.87 3.71 4.94
CA ASP A 136 14.12 4.45 4.73
C ASP A 136 14.27 4.88 3.28
N LEU A 137 13.92 4.00 2.33
CA LEU A 137 13.91 4.34 0.91
C LEU A 137 12.93 5.47 0.61
N VAL A 138 11.69 5.38 1.09
CA VAL A 138 10.67 6.43 0.87
C VAL A 138 11.12 7.76 1.49
N ASN A 139 11.72 7.74 2.68
CA ASN A 139 12.23 8.94 3.36
C ASN A 139 13.43 9.57 2.64
N ALA A 140 14.22 8.75 1.92
CA ALA A 140 15.34 9.23 1.12
C ALA A 140 14.88 9.86 -0.21
N LEU A 141 13.71 9.52 -0.73
CA LEU A 141 13.24 10.02 -2.01
C LEU A 141 12.61 11.43 -1.87
N PRO A 142 12.79 12.31 -2.86
CA PRO A 142 12.04 13.57 -2.93
C PRO A 142 10.53 13.33 -2.94
N ALA A 143 9.77 14.20 -2.27
CA ALA A 143 8.31 14.11 -2.17
C ALA A 143 7.61 14.02 -3.54
N ALA A 144 8.20 14.61 -4.58
CA ALA A 144 7.71 14.50 -5.95
C ALA A 144 7.66 13.06 -6.46
N LEU A 145 8.67 12.22 -6.14
CA LEU A 145 8.74 10.83 -6.60
C LEU A 145 7.82 9.89 -5.82
N THR A 146 7.43 10.26 -4.61
CA THR A 146 6.53 9.45 -3.76
C THR A 146 5.06 9.83 -3.92
N SER A 147 4.77 10.88 -4.68
CA SER A 147 3.40 11.38 -4.89
C SER A 147 2.74 10.72 -6.10
N PRO A 148 1.50 10.20 -5.99
CA PRO A 148 0.74 9.71 -7.14
C PRO A 148 0.41 10.83 -8.14
N GLY A 149 0.44 12.09 -7.71
CA GLY A 149 0.20 13.25 -8.58
C GLY A 149 1.25 13.39 -9.67
N LEU A 150 2.49 12.95 -9.42
CA LEU A 150 3.51 12.94 -10.47
C LEU A 150 3.12 11.99 -11.60
N THR A 151 2.65 10.77 -11.30
CA THR A 151 2.15 9.84 -12.32
C THR A 151 1.05 10.45 -13.17
N ALA A 152 0.12 11.21 -12.55
CA ALA A 152 -0.92 11.94 -13.29
C ALA A 152 -0.34 12.95 -14.29
N LEU A 153 0.68 13.70 -13.86
CA LEU A 153 1.36 14.67 -14.72
C LEU A 153 2.04 13.99 -15.91
N TRP A 154 2.64 12.80 -15.69
CA TRP A 154 3.26 12.03 -16.75
C TRP A 154 2.24 11.55 -17.79
N GLU A 155 1.11 10.99 -17.36
CA GLU A 155 0.06 10.56 -18.28
C GLU A 155 -0.45 11.74 -19.12
N GLN A 156 -0.66 12.91 -18.50
CA GLN A 156 -1.06 14.12 -19.24
C GLN A 156 -0.01 14.53 -20.29
N LEU A 157 1.28 14.49 -19.95
CA LEU A 157 2.35 14.82 -20.90
C LEU A 157 2.42 13.82 -22.04
N LEU A 158 2.20 12.52 -21.77
CA LEU A 158 2.14 11.49 -22.80
C LEU A 158 0.94 11.70 -23.74
N ASP A 159 -0.22 12.10 -23.21
CA ASP A 159 -1.39 12.47 -24.01
C ASP A 159 -1.14 13.69 -24.90
N GLU A 160 -0.42 14.70 -24.39
CA GLU A 160 -0.03 15.88 -25.17
C GLU A 160 0.91 15.52 -26.32
N VAL A 161 1.83 14.57 -26.10
CA VAL A 161 2.70 14.02 -27.15
C VAL A 161 1.89 13.23 -28.17
N ALA A 162 0.97 12.37 -27.73
CA ALA A 162 0.09 11.59 -28.60
C ALA A 162 -0.83 12.49 -29.46
N ALA A 163 -1.26 13.62 -28.90
CA ALA A 163 -2.06 14.64 -29.60
C ALA A 163 -1.21 15.55 -30.52
N GLY A 164 0.11 15.39 -30.57
CA GLY A 164 1.02 16.23 -31.36
C GLY A 164 1.18 17.67 -30.86
N ARG A 165 0.76 17.96 -29.62
CA ARG A 165 0.90 19.30 -29.00
C ARG A 165 2.30 19.55 -28.46
N VAL A 166 3.01 18.48 -28.10
CA VAL A 166 4.41 18.50 -27.67
C VAL A 166 5.18 17.52 -28.54
N SER A 167 6.34 17.91 -29.05
CA SER A 167 7.18 17.00 -29.82
C SER A 167 7.81 15.94 -28.90
N LEU A 168 8.02 14.73 -29.42
CA LEU A 168 8.70 13.68 -28.66
C LEU A 168 10.11 14.13 -28.23
N ASP A 169 10.81 14.87 -29.09
CA ASP A 169 12.16 15.37 -28.80
C ASP A 169 12.16 16.36 -27.63
N ASP A 170 11.21 17.29 -27.59
CA ASP A 170 11.08 18.25 -26.48
C ASP A 170 10.72 17.54 -25.17
N PHE A 171 9.83 16.54 -25.24
CA PHE A 171 9.47 15.73 -24.08
C PHE A 171 10.68 14.96 -23.54
N MET A 172 11.43 14.28 -24.41
CA MET A 172 12.62 13.53 -24.01
C MET A 172 13.73 14.44 -23.48
N ALA A 173 13.92 15.62 -24.06
CA ALA A 173 14.88 16.61 -23.57
C ALA A 173 14.55 17.07 -22.14
N LYS A 174 13.27 17.38 -21.86
CA LYS A 174 12.80 17.74 -20.51
C LYS A 174 13.01 16.61 -19.51
N GLN A 175 12.71 15.36 -19.89
CA GLN A 175 12.91 14.23 -18.97
C GLN A 175 14.36 13.89 -18.72
N ASN A 176 15.22 13.99 -19.73
CA ASN A 176 16.66 13.81 -19.53
C ASN A 176 17.23 14.88 -18.59
N ALA A 177 16.83 16.13 -18.73
CA ALA A 177 17.24 17.21 -17.83
C ALA A 177 16.76 16.95 -16.39
N TRP A 178 15.49 16.57 -16.23
CA TRP A 178 14.91 16.31 -14.91
C TRP A 178 15.55 15.10 -14.22
N VAL A 179 15.74 13.99 -14.94
CA VAL A 179 16.44 12.80 -14.41
C VAL A 179 17.87 13.13 -14.04
N SER A 180 18.59 13.90 -14.87
CA SER A 180 19.96 14.32 -14.57
C SER A 180 20.04 15.13 -13.27
N GLN A 181 19.06 16.01 -13.04
CA GLN A 181 18.94 16.77 -11.80
C GLN A 181 18.61 15.87 -10.59
N LEU A 182 17.70 14.90 -10.74
CA LEU A 182 17.40 13.96 -9.65
C LEU A 182 18.63 13.10 -9.29
N VAL A 183 19.39 12.66 -10.28
CA VAL A 183 20.62 11.89 -10.06
C VAL A 183 21.69 12.74 -9.37
N SER A 184 21.86 14.01 -9.75
CA SER A 184 22.84 14.89 -9.09
C SER A 184 22.47 15.16 -7.63
N GLN A 185 21.17 15.37 -7.34
CA GLN A 185 20.66 15.50 -5.98
C GLN A 185 20.86 14.23 -5.16
N GLY A 186 20.53 13.06 -5.73
CA GLY A 186 20.69 11.77 -5.07
C GLY A 186 22.15 11.43 -4.74
N LYS A 187 23.11 11.84 -5.59
CA LYS A 187 24.54 11.67 -5.31
C LYS A 187 25.02 12.50 -4.11
N ALA A 188 24.41 13.66 -3.88
CA ALA A 188 24.76 14.55 -2.77
C ALA A 188 24.03 14.19 -1.46
N GLN A 189 23.01 13.32 -1.53
CA GLN A 189 22.16 13.02 -0.40
C GLN A 189 22.74 11.90 0.47
N PRO A 190 22.98 12.12 1.78
CA PRO A 190 23.41 11.06 2.67
C PRO A 190 22.26 10.08 2.90
N LEU A 191 22.46 8.82 2.51
CA LEU A 191 21.50 7.74 2.76
C LEU A 191 21.72 7.16 4.16
N ALA A 192 20.83 7.50 5.09
CA ALA A 192 20.77 6.86 6.40
C ALA A 192 19.86 5.62 6.35
N MET A 193 20.28 4.57 5.64
CA MET A 193 19.57 3.29 5.67
C MET A 193 19.92 2.54 6.96
N GLN A 194 18.92 2.27 7.80
CA GLN A 194 19.07 1.44 8.98
C GLN A 194 19.03 -0.04 8.56
N ALA A 195 20.14 -0.53 8.01
CA ALA A 195 20.34 -1.96 7.92
C ALA A 195 20.36 -2.54 9.35
N PRO A 196 19.66 -3.65 9.64
CA PRO A 196 19.77 -4.29 10.94
C PRO A 196 21.25 -4.60 11.20
N PRO A 197 21.81 -4.16 12.35
CA PRO A 197 23.24 -4.28 12.59
C PRO A 197 23.63 -5.75 12.61
N GLY A 198 24.47 -6.16 11.67
CA GLY A 198 25.14 -7.45 11.71
C GLY A 198 26.24 -7.44 12.79
N PRO A 199 26.66 -8.62 13.26
CA PRO A 199 27.81 -8.74 14.16
C PRO A 199 29.06 -8.07 13.54
N PRO A 200 29.96 -7.48 14.36
CA PRO A 200 31.16 -6.83 13.84
C PRO A 200 32.00 -7.82 13.02
N CYS A 201 32.62 -7.32 11.95
CA CYS A 201 33.45 -8.12 11.07
C CYS A 201 34.64 -8.69 11.87
N PRO A 202 34.90 -10.01 11.84
CA PRO A 202 36.00 -10.60 12.61
C PRO A 202 37.39 -10.18 12.08
N GLU A 203 37.50 -9.74 10.83
CA GLU A 203 38.78 -9.35 10.23
C GLU A 203 39.14 -7.87 10.45
N CYS A 204 38.16 -6.97 10.45
CA CYS A 204 38.42 -5.52 10.50
C CYS A 204 37.63 -4.76 11.56
N GLY A 205 36.76 -5.43 12.32
CA GLY A 205 35.84 -4.79 13.27
C GLY A 205 34.74 -3.94 12.62
N GLY A 206 34.74 -3.79 11.29
CA GLY A 206 33.76 -3.00 10.55
C GLY A 206 32.36 -3.60 10.54
N ARG A 207 31.39 -2.85 10.01
CA ARG A 207 29.99 -3.33 9.91
C ARG A 207 29.89 -4.50 8.93
N THR A 208 29.05 -5.48 9.25
CA THR A 208 28.64 -6.54 8.32
C THR A 208 27.20 -6.36 7.90
N VAL A 209 26.89 -6.83 6.69
CA VAL A 209 25.55 -6.80 6.09
C VAL A 209 25.14 -8.21 5.69
N GLN A 210 23.85 -8.51 5.83
CA GLN A 210 23.27 -9.78 5.46
C GLN A 210 23.28 -9.94 3.93
N ARG A 211 23.88 -11.01 3.41
CA ARG A 211 24.00 -11.35 1.99
C ARG A 211 23.49 -12.77 1.74
N GLN A 212 22.88 -13.00 0.58
CA GLN A 212 22.50 -14.34 0.14
C GLN A 212 23.65 -14.97 -0.64
N GLY A 213 24.08 -16.17 -0.21
CA GLY A 213 25.04 -17.00 -0.92
C GLY A 213 24.41 -18.33 -1.33
N LYS A 214 25.19 -19.16 -2.04
CA LYS A 214 24.75 -20.51 -2.47
C LYS A 214 24.34 -21.41 -1.28
N ASN A 215 24.92 -21.17 -0.10
CA ASN A 215 24.71 -21.98 1.11
C ASN A 215 23.76 -21.32 2.14
N GLY A 216 22.96 -20.35 1.71
CA GLY A 216 22.06 -19.60 2.59
C GLY A 216 22.58 -18.21 2.91
N VAL A 217 22.00 -17.62 3.96
CA VAL A 217 22.20 -16.22 4.30
C VAL A 217 23.40 -16.08 5.26
N PHE A 218 24.33 -15.17 4.96
CA PHE A 218 25.54 -14.92 5.77
C PHE A 218 25.77 -13.41 5.96
N PHE A 219 26.53 -13.01 6.97
CA PHE A 219 26.89 -11.60 7.17
C PHE A 219 28.29 -11.32 6.61
N GLY A 220 28.37 -10.61 5.49
CA GLY A 220 29.66 -10.23 4.87
C GLY A 220 30.06 -8.80 5.22
N CYS A 221 31.36 -8.53 5.31
CA CYS A 221 31.87 -7.17 5.52
C CYS A 221 31.39 -6.19 4.43
N VAL A 222 31.07 -4.96 4.83
CA VAL A 222 30.73 -3.87 3.90
C VAL A 222 31.92 -3.50 3.00
N ASN A 223 33.15 -3.64 3.51
CA ASN A 223 34.38 -3.28 2.79
C ASN A 223 34.85 -4.34 1.77
N TYR A 224 34.03 -5.33 1.41
CA TYR A 224 34.36 -6.27 0.34
C TYR A 224 34.50 -5.53 -1.01
N PRO A 225 35.53 -5.79 -1.84
CA PRO A 225 36.48 -6.91 -1.78
C PRO A 225 37.75 -6.67 -0.93
N ALA A 226 37.95 -5.47 -0.38
CA ALA A 226 39.12 -5.12 0.42
C ALA A 226 39.18 -5.83 1.79
N CYS A 227 38.02 -6.22 2.33
CA CYS A 227 37.89 -7.09 3.50
C CYS A 227 36.95 -8.25 3.17
N ARG A 228 37.40 -9.49 3.40
CA ARG A 228 36.65 -10.72 3.08
C ARG A 228 36.01 -11.37 4.30
N GLY A 229 36.08 -10.71 5.46
CA GLY A 229 35.51 -11.20 6.70
C GLY A 229 34.02 -11.49 6.61
N ILE A 230 33.64 -12.66 7.11
CA ILE A 230 32.27 -13.13 7.24
C ILE A 230 32.00 -13.30 8.74
N ALA A 231 30.95 -12.66 9.24
CA ALA A 231 30.53 -12.80 10.62
C ALA A 231 29.39 -13.84 10.73
N GLY A 232 29.49 -14.75 11.70
CA GLY A 232 28.47 -15.75 12.00
C GLY A 232 28.76 -17.14 11.41
N SER A 233 29.48 -17.95 12.18
CA SER A 233 29.49 -19.42 12.10
C SER A 233 28.94 -19.95 13.43
N GLY A 234 27.80 -20.64 13.40
CA GLY A 234 27.23 -21.27 14.59
C GLY A 234 25.72 -21.49 14.48
N THR A 235 25.32 -22.75 14.44
CA THR A 235 23.96 -23.30 14.51
C THR A 235 23.00 -22.54 15.46
N GLY A 236 21.87 -22.04 14.94
CA GLY A 236 20.72 -21.62 15.76
C GLY A 236 20.22 -20.19 15.53
N GLY A 237 19.47 -19.96 14.45
CA GLY A 237 18.61 -18.78 14.25
C GLY A 237 17.32 -19.22 13.55
N PRO A 238 16.16 -18.60 13.80
CA PRO A 238 14.86 -19.24 13.67
C PRO A 238 14.62 -19.72 12.24
N GLU A 239 14.31 -21.01 12.14
CA GLU A 239 13.84 -21.67 10.94
C GLU A 239 12.55 -20.97 10.47
N LEU A 240 12.69 -20.04 9.51
CA LEU A 240 11.57 -19.60 8.69
C LEU A 240 11.13 -20.80 7.86
N LYS A 241 10.24 -21.62 8.43
CA LYS A 241 9.57 -22.71 7.74
C LYS A 241 8.84 -22.13 6.52
N MET A 242 9.43 -22.28 5.35
CA MET A 242 8.71 -22.10 4.10
C MET A 242 7.61 -23.18 4.03
N PRO A 243 6.38 -22.84 3.61
CA PRO A 243 5.36 -23.85 3.39
C PRO A 243 5.84 -24.85 2.34
N LYS A 244 5.86 -26.14 2.71
CA LYS A 244 6.24 -27.24 1.82
C LYS A 244 5.25 -27.31 0.66
N GLY A 245 5.71 -27.14 -0.59
CA GLY A 245 4.86 -27.44 -1.73
C GLY A 245 5.13 -26.82 -3.10
N LEU A 246 6.24 -26.11 -3.37
CA LEU A 246 6.53 -25.66 -4.74
C LEU A 246 7.85 -26.26 -5.27
N LYS A 247 7.72 -27.36 -6.02
CA LYS A 247 8.80 -27.86 -6.90
C LYS A 247 8.74 -27.07 -8.20
N LEU A 248 9.68 -26.16 -8.41
CA LEU A 248 9.95 -25.56 -9.74
C LEU A 248 11.00 -26.43 -10.43
N THR A 249 10.56 -27.36 -11.27
CA THR A 249 11.42 -27.96 -12.30
C THR A 249 11.67 -26.92 -13.39
N LEU A 250 12.90 -26.45 -13.48
CA LEU A 250 13.39 -25.67 -14.62
C LEU A 250 13.74 -26.66 -15.75
N ARG A 251 13.10 -26.49 -16.91
CA ARG A 251 13.67 -26.86 -18.21
C ARG A 251 14.24 -25.60 -18.84
#